data_AF-A0A6N2JRE8-F1
#
_entry.id   AF-A0A6N2JRE8-F1
#
_cell.length_a   1.000
_cell.length_b   1.000
_cell.length_c   1.000
_cell.angle_alpha   90.00
_cell.angle_beta   90.00
_cell.angle_gamma   90.00
#
_symmetry.space_group_name_H-M   'P 1'
#
loop_
_entity.id
_entity.type
_entity.pdbx_description
1 polymer ?
#
loop_
_entity_poly.entity_id
_entity_poly.type
_entity_poly.pdbx_seq_one_letter_code
_entity_poly.pdbx_strand_id
1 'polypeptide(L)'
;MTWHLFGNILTNYGAAANNRGENEGNITTLQKILWQGEVHTTVSAEAIRWALRYYWQTSGEYQVNRQWDEGKNDNVWQNAAFDDALYIDDDVLGFMRADAAKTEANEEQEPTGTKKKPKAAPKGTAMVKRGVLEVTRAVSTIPYAGDITFNATSGQKGRTSLYGTEVHATRYQYGFAMTPDRLKDKSRIHAVLDGLIDLGGVAGNHSRFLYDFAPDSIVLRWTNDFSPRLLYCFTEDEGEISAPDLLRRVEAEDIDSDELWIAGAILDTEIGEKLEAKGANVFKGIKSAVEDIKRKIQRDLEV
;
A
#
# COMPACT_ATOMS: atom_id res chain seq x y z
N MET A 1 -20.61 -8.82 16.10
CA MET A 1 -20.53 -7.69 15.14
C MET A 1 -19.16 -7.79 14.48
N THR A 2 -19.06 -7.54 13.17
CA THR A 2 -17.76 -7.58 12.48
C THR A 2 -17.19 -6.18 12.46
N TRP A 3 -15.91 -6.06 12.81
CA TRP A 3 -15.22 -4.79 12.80
C TRP A 3 -14.38 -4.60 11.53
N HIS A 4 -14.27 -3.35 11.12
CA HIS A 4 -13.50 -2.91 9.96
C HIS A 4 -12.59 -1.75 10.36
N LEU A 5 -11.32 -1.86 9.96
CA LEU A 5 -10.37 -0.77 10.02
C LEU A 5 -10.21 -0.19 8.61
N PHE A 6 -10.44 1.10 8.49
CA PHE A 6 -10.15 1.88 7.29
C PHE A 6 -9.15 2.98 7.63
N GLY A 7 -8.38 3.40 6.63
CA GLY A 7 -7.54 4.58 6.79
C GLY A 7 -7.28 5.30 5.49
N ASN A 8 -6.96 6.59 5.60
CA ASN A 8 -6.39 7.41 4.55
C ASN A 8 -5.13 8.07 5.11
N ILE A 9 -4.03 7.92 4.39
CA ILE A 9 -2.71 8.45 4.76
C ILE A 9 -2.35 9.53 3.76
N LEU A 10 -1.81 10.64 4.26
CA LEU A 10 -1.17 11.70 3.50
C LEU A 10 0.32 11.74 3.88
N THR A 11 1.21 11.60 2.91
CA THR A 11 2.65 11.66 3.13
C THR A 11 3.16 13.09 3.23
N ASN A 12 4.41 13.25 3.66
CA ASN A 12 5.09 14.55 3.69
C ASN A 12 5.23 15.18 2.29
N TYR A 13 5.27 16.50 2.25
CA TYR A 13 5.60 17.22 1.02
C TYR A 13 7.09 17.08 0.70
N GLY A 14 7.41 16.68 -0.52
CA GLY A 14 8.81 16.53 -0.92
C GLY A 14 8.98 16.19 -2.39
N ALA A 15 10.23 16.17 -2.85
CA ALA A 15 10.57 15.79 -4.22
C ALA A 15 10.54 14.26 -4.38
N ALA A 16 9.57 13.76 -5.14
CA ALA A 16 9.37 12.35 -5.40
C ALA A 16 9.81 11.96 -6.81
N ALA A 17 10.56 10.85 -6.92
CA ALA A 17 10.89 10.20 -8.19
C ALA A 17 10.92 8.67 -8.04
N ASN A 18 10.02 8.15 -7.19
CA ASN A 18 10.18 6.83 -6.58
C ASN A 18 9.58 5.73 -7.45
N ASN A 19 8.42 5.98 -8.05
CA ASN A 19 7.69 4.98 -8.83
C ASN A 19 7.86 5.21 -10.34
N ARG A 20 8.70 4.37 -10.94
CA ARG A 20 9.16 4.55 -12.32
C ARG A 20 8.19 3.90 -13.32
N GLY A 21 7.94 4.61 -14.40
CA GLY A 21 7.32 4.08 -15.61
C GLY A 21 8.35 3.49 -16.57
N GLU A 22 7.92 3.21 -17.80
CA GLU A 22 8.83 2.88 -18.88
C GLU A 22 9.70 4.10 -19.24
N ASN A 23 11.00 3.90 -19.44
CA ASN A 23 11.90 4.99 -19.81
C ASN A 23 11.55 5.53 -21.20
N GLU A 24 11.59 6.86 -21.36
CA GLU A 24 11.47 7.52 -22.65
C GLU A 24 12.84 8.07 -23.07
N GLY A 25 13.52 7.35 -23.97
CA GLY A 25 14.91 7.64 -24.31
C GLY A 25 15.82 7.56 -23.08
N ASN A 26 16.47 8.67 -22.74
CA ASN A 26 17.34 8.79 -21.56
C ASN A 26 16.62 9.34 -20.31
N ILE A 27 15.30 9.47 -20.34
CA ILE A 27 14.51 9.99 -19.23
C ILE A 27 13.81 8.84 -18.52
N THR A 28 14.11 8.68 -17.24
CA THR A 28 13.29 7.84 -16.37
C THR A 28 12.01 8.59 -16.04
N THR A 29 10.88 8.01 -16.43
CA THR A 29 9.56 8.61 -16.24
C THR A 29 8.94 8.17 -14.91
N LEU A 30 8.04 9.00 -14.39
CA LEU A 30 7.13 8.67 -13.31
C LEU A 30 5.89 7.96 -13.86
N GLN A 31 5.35 7.02 -13.09
CA GLN A 31 4.00 6.51 -13.37
C GLN A 31 2.97 7.62 -13.15
N LYS A 32 2.07 7.79 -14.11
CA LYS A 32 1.06 8.87 -14.12
C LYS A 32 -0.32 8.29 -14.43
N ILE A 33 -1.36 8.97 -13.95
CA ILE A 33 -2.76 8.69 -14.24
C ILE A 33 -3.52 10.00 -14.49
N LEU A 34 -4.66 9.90 -15.17
CA LEU A 34 -5.64 10.98 -15.20
C LEU A 34 -6.47 10.91 -13.91
N TRP A 35 -6.43 11.95 -13.09
CA TRP A 35 -7.16 12.06 -11.83
C TRP A 35 -7.82 13.43 -11.77
N GLN A 36 -9.14 13.44 -11.55
CA GLN A 36 -9.95 14.67 -11.51
C GLN A 36 -9.75 15.62 -12.71
N GLY A 37 -9.47 15.05 -13.90
CA GLY A 37 -9.27 15.82 -15.13
C GLY A 37 -7.83 16.24 -15.40
N GLU A 38 -6.92 16.05 -14.44
CA GLU A 38 -5.52 16.46 -14.54
C GLU A 38 -4.58 15.25 -14.49
N VAL A 39 -3.33 15.45 -14.91
CA VAL A 39 -2.30 14.41 -14.84
C VAL A 39 -1.67 14.39 -13.45
N HIS A 40 -1.77 13.27 -12.74
CA HIS A 40 -1.17 13.08 -11.42
C HIS A 40 -0.12 11.97 -11.45
N THR A 41 0.92 12.10 -10.62
CA THR A 41 1.84 10.97 -10.41
C THR A 41 1.22 9.98 -9.45
N THR A 42 1.63 8.71 -9.53
CA THR A 42 1.05 7.65 -8.73
C THR A 42 2.09 6.65 -8.26
N VAL A 43 1.84 6.05 -7.09
CA VAL A 43 2.57 4.89 -6.56
C VAL A 43 1.62 3.70 -6.48
N SER A 44 2.06 2.52 -6.93
CA SER A 44 1.19 1.34 -6.95
C SER A 44 0.91 0.80 -5.55
N ALA A 45 -0.25 0.17 -5.38
CA ALA A 45 -0.60 -0.52 -4.14
C ALA A 45 0.40 -1.65 -3.85
N GLU A 46 0.92 -2.30 -4.89
CA GLU A 46 1.92 -3.36 -4.79
C GLU A 46 3.25 -2.86 -4.24
N ALA A 47 3.67 -1.64 -4.58
CA ALA A 47 4.88 -1.04 -4.03
C ALA A 47 4.72 -0.78 -2.51
N ILE A 48 3.55 -0.30 -2.10
CA ILE A 48 3.23 -0.09 -0.66
C ILE A 48 3.21 -1.44 0.08
N ARG A 49 2.55 -2.47 -0.50
CA ARG A 49 2.53 -3.82 0.08
C ARG A 49 3.92 -4.45 0.17
N TRP A 50 4.76 -4.21 -0.82
CA TRP A 50 6.15 -4.66 -0.79
C TRP A 50 6.94 -3.96 0.32
N ALA A 51 6.81 -2.65 0.45
CA ALA A 51 7.48 -1.88 1.50
C ALA A 51 7.04 -2.30 2.90
N LEU A 52 5.75 -2.58 3.09
CA LEU A 52 5.22 -3.12 4.34
C LEU A 52 5.82 -4.50 4.67
N ARG A 53 5.94 -5.38 3.67
CA ARG A 53 6.62 -6.67 3.85
C ARG A 53 8.09 -6.49 4.23
N TYR A 54 8.77 -5.56 3.58
CA TYR A 54 10.17 -5.25 3.86
C TYR A 54 10.37 -4.68 5.26
N TYR A 55 9.44 -3.83 5.73
CA TYR A 55 9.39 -3.38 7.12
C TYR A 55 9.32 -4.57 8.10
N TRP A 56 8.38 -5.51 7.89
CA TRP A 56 8.29 -6.69 8.76
C TRP A 56 9.56 -7.54 8.75
N GLN A 57 10.15 -7.76 7.56
CA GLN A 57 11.40 -8.50 7.43
C GLN A 57 12.56 -7.84 8.20
N THR A 58 12.67 -6.51 8.13
CA THR A 58 13.78 -5.76 8.73
C THR A 58 13.59 -5.45 10.22
N SER A 59 12.33 -5.40 10.68
CA SER A 59 12.01 -5.21 12.11
C SER A 59 12.56 -6.34 13.00
N GLY A 60 12.68 -7.56 12.46
CA GLY A 60 13.06 -8.76 13.20
C GLY A 60 11.96 -9.33 14.11
N GLU A 61 10.79 -8.69 14.17
CA GLU A 61 9.67 -9.11 15.03
C GLU A 61 8.77 -10.16 14.38
N TYR A 62 8.75 -10.23 13.04
CA TYR A 62 7.81 -11.05 12.29
C TYR A 62 8.51 -12.01 11.35
N GLN A 63 7.94 -13.21 11.21
CA GLN A 63 8.35 -14.14 10.17
C GLN A 63 7.65 -13.80 8.86
N VAL A 64 8.46 -13.61 7.81
CA VAL A 64 8.00 -13.29 6.45
C VAL A 64 8.40 -14.44 5.52
N ASN A 65 7.46 -14.92 4.72
CA ASN A 65 7.69 -16.00 3.75
C ASN A 65 8.48 -15.49 2.54
N ARG A 66 8.06 -14.37 1.94
CA ARG A 66 8.74 -13.77 0.79
C ARG A 66 9.78 -12.76 1.25
N GLN A 67 11.03 -13.19 1.41
CA GLN A 67 12.09 -12.32 1.88
C GLN A 67 12.83 -11.69 0.71
N TRP A 68 12.96 -10.36 0.72
CA TRP A 68 13.76 -9.64 -0.25
C TRP A 68 15.26 -9.93 -0.03
N ASP A 69 15.94 -10.36 -1.09
CA ASP A 69 17.39 -10.57 -1.13
C ASP A 69 18.02 -9.49 -2.03
N GLU A 70 18.73 -8.54 -1.42
CA GLU A 70 19.37 -7.44 -2.15
C GLU A 70 20.42 -7.92 -3.16
N GLY A 71 21.12 -9.03 -2.87
CA GLY A 71 22.15 -9.57 -3.73
C GLY A 71 21.59 -10.21 -5.00
N LYS A 72 20.38 -10.80 -4.91
CA LYS A 72 19.66 -11.36 -6.06
C LYS A 72 18.73 -10.36 -6.74
N ASN A 73 18.41 -9.26 -6.08
CA ASN A 73 17.38 -8.31 -6.50
C ASN A 73 16.04 -9.04 -6.76
N ASP A 74 15.70 -10.00 -5.90
CA ASP A 74 14.49 -10.82 -5.99
C ASP A 74 14.05 -11.33 -4.59
N ASN A 75 12.86 -11.91 -4.50
CA ASN A 75 12.36 -12.54 -3.29
C ASN A 75 12.76 -14.02 -3.21
N VAL A 76 13.24 -14.45 -2.04
CA VAL A 76 13.45 -15.85 -1.70
C VAL A 76 12.29 -16.33 -0.83
N TRP A 77 11.62 -17.41 -1.26
CA TRP A 77 10.50 -17.99 -0.52
C TRP A 77 11.03 -18.92 0.57
N GLN A 78 10.64 -18.68 1.82
CA GLN A 78 10.99 -19.55 2.96
C GLN A 78 10.17 -20.84 2.94
N ASN A 79 8.91 -20.77 2.48
CA ASN A 79 8.01 -21.90 2.35
C ASN A 79 7.17 -21.80 1.07
N ALA A 80 7.49 -22.66 0.09
CA ALA A 80 6.76 -22.71 -1.17
C ALA A 80 5.32 -23.26 -1.03
N ALA A 81 5.00 -23.93 0.08
CA ALA A 81 3.64 -24.37 0.38
C ALA A 81 2.78 -23.28 1.02
N PHE A 82 3.37 -22.12 1.38
CA PHE A 82 2.73 -21.03 2.12
C PHE A 82 2.20 -21.47 3.50
N ASP A 83 2.23 -20.55 4.46
CA ASP A 83 1.72 -20.83 5.81
C ASP A 83 1.22 -19.52 6.43
N ASP A 84 -0.08 -19.29 6.34
CA ASP A 84 -0.72 -18.09 6.87
C ASP A 84 -0.91 -18.12 8.40
N ALA A 85 -0.59 -19.24 9.07
CA ALA A 85 -0.48 -19.26 10.52
C ALA A 85 0.92 -18.78 10.95
N LEU A 86 1.98 -19.19 10.25
CA LEU A 86 3.36 -18.84 10.59
C LEU A 86 3.79 -17.46 10.07
N TYR A 87 3.55 -17.18 8.78
CA TYR A 87 4.08 -15.99 8.11
C TYR A 87 3.06 -14.86 8.03
N ILE A 88 3.45 -13.67 8.51
CA ILE A 88 2.56 -12.50 8.54
C ILE A 88 2.12 -12.08 7.14
N ASP A 89 3.01 -12.14 6.16
CA ASP A 89 2.72 -11.65 4.81
C ASP A 89 1.82 -12.61 4.02
N ASP A 90 1.82 -13.90 4.35
CA ASP A 90 0.89 -14.89 3.79
C ASP A 90 -0.54 -14.66 4.32
N ASP A 91 -0.67 -14.26 5.59
CA ASP A 91 -1.95 -13.96 6.20
C ASP A 91 -2.52 -12.61 5.76
N VAL A 92 -1.72 -11.55 5.93
CA VAL A 92 -2.15 -10.18 5.69
C VAL A 92 -2.20 -9.86 4.20
N LEU A 93 -1.18 -10.23 3.43
CA LEU A 93 -1.08 -9.88 2.00
C LEU A 93 -1.59 -10.98 1.08
N GLY A 94 -1.81 -12.19 1.59
CA GLY A 94 -2.26 -13.32 0.79
C GLY A 94 -1.21 -13.81 -0.21
N PHE A 95 -1.61 -14.84 -0.95
CA PHE A 95 -0.76 -15.53 -1.91
C PHE A 95 -1.59 -16.24 -2.98
N MET A 96 -0.93 -16.51 -4.10
CA MET A 96 -1.43 -17.38 -5.14
C MET A 96 -0.25 -18.19 -5.69
N ARG A 97 -0.36 -19.50 -5.63
CA ARG A 97 0.54 -20.42 -6.30
C ARG A 97 -0.26 -21.25 -7.29
N ALA A 98 0.08 -21.13 -8.57
CA ALA A 98 -0.47 -21.97 -9.62
C ALA A 98 0.53 -23.07 -9.95
N ASP A 99 0.12 -24.32 -9.80
CA ASP A 99 0.89 -25.47 -10.29
C ASP A 99 0.34 -25.86 -11.67
N ALA A 100 1.24 -25.93 -12.66
CA ALA A 100 0.87 -26.34 -14.01
C ALA A 100 0.32 -27.78 -13.99
N ALA A 101 -0.60 -28.07 -14.91
CA ALA A 101 -1.01 -29.44 -15.20
C ALA A 101 0.25 -30.26 -15.52
N LYS A 102 0.48 -31.36 -14.80
CA LYS A 102 1.54 -32.30 -15.17
C LYS A 102 1.21 -32.80 -16.58
N THR A 103 2.05 -32.46 -17.56
CA THR A 103 2.02 -33.11 -18.86
C THR A 103 2.27 -34.58 -18.60
N GLU A 104 1.29 -35.45 -18.86
CA GLU A 104 1.59 -36.88 -18.93
C GLU A 104 2.69 -37.01 -19.98
N ALA A 105 3.85 -37.56 -19.57
CA ALA A 105 4.93 -37.85 -20.48
C ALA A 105 4.36 -38.69 -21.64
N ASN A 106 4.80 -38.42 -22.86
CA ASN A 106 4.53 -39.25 -24.02
C ASN A 106 4.95 -40.70 -23.71
N GLU A 107 4.04 -41.51 -23.17
CA GLU A 107 4.13 -42.95 -23.30
C GLU A 107 3.74 -43.24 -24.74
N GLU A 108 4.73 -43.70 -25.51
CA GLU A 108 4.59 -44.23 -26.86
C GLU A 108 3.43 -45.23 -26.90
N GLN A 109 2.26 -44.79 -27.39
CA GLN A 109 1.14 -45.70 -27.62
C GLN A 109 1.38 -46.47 -28.92
N GLU A 110 1.76 -47.74 -28.78
CA GLU A 110 1.63 -48.71 -29.87
C GLU A 110 0.18 -48.73 -30.40
N PRO A 111 -0.01 -48.89 -31.73
CA PRO A 111 -1.31 -48.73 -32.37
C PRO A 111 -2.18 -49.98 -32.18
N THR A 112 -2.89 -50.08 -31.05
CA THR A 112 -3.90 -51.13 -30.85
C THR A 112 -5.33 -50.58 -30.88
N GLY A 113 -5.83 -50.38 -32.10
CA GLY A 113 -7.17 -50.79 -32.58
C GLY A 113 -8.47 -50.48 -31.83
N THR A 114 -8.51 -49.78 -30.69
CA THR A 114 -9.75 -49.51 -29.96
C THR A 114 -9.85 -48.05 -29.52
N LYS A 115 -10.83 -47.33 -30.11
CA LYS A 115 -11.13 -45.92 -29.82
C LYS A 115 -11.61 -45.75 -28.36
N LYS A 116 -10.71 -45.48 -27.42
CA LYS A 116 -11.05 -44.93 -26.10
C LYS A 116 -11.31 -43.42 -26.21
N LYS A 117 -12.37 -42.94 -25.54
CA LYS A 117 -12.68 -41.51 -25.39
C LYS A 117 -11.43 -40.76 -24.89
N PRO A 118 -11.15 -39.54 -25.37
CA PRO A 118 -10.02 -38.77 -24.88
C PRO A 118 -10.19 -38.51 -23.38
N LYS A 119 -9.22 -38.94 -22.56
CA LYS A 119 -9.13 -38.52 -21.16
C LYS A 119 -8.98 -37.00 -21.15
N ALA A 120 -9.82 -36.32 -20.37
CA ALA A 120 -9.67 -34.88 -20.16
C ALA A 120 -8.26 -34.64 -19.59
N ALA A 121 -7.49 -33.74 -20.22
CA ALA A 121 -6.18 -33.36 -19.74
C ALA A 121 -6.30 -32.92 -18.27
N PRO A 122 -5.37 -33.33 -17.38
CA PRO A 122 -5.40 -32.92 -15.98
C PRO A 122 -5.42 -31.40 -15.92
N LYS A 123 -6.34 -30.82 -15.14
CA LYS A 123 -6.40 -29.37 -14.92
C LYS A 123 -5.34 -28.98 -13.90
N GLY A 124 -4.67 -27.84 -14.11
CA GLY A 124 -3.77 -27.26 -13.11
C GLY A 124 -4.51 -26.97 -11.81
N THR A 125 -3.78 -27.01 -10.70
CA THR A 125 -4.30 -26.68 -9.36
C THR A 125 -3.73 -25.35 -8.92
N ALA A 126 -4.47 -24.60 -8.11
CA ALA A 126 -3.98 -23.37 -7.51
C ALA A 126 -4.26 -23.35 -6.01
N MET A 127 -3.24 -22.99 -5.24
CA MET A 127 -3.38 -22.66 -3.82
C MET A 127 -3.52 -21.14 -3.72
N VAL A 128 -4.65 -20.68 -3.18
CA VAL A 128 -5.01 -19.25 -3.22
C VAL A 128 -5.53 -18.81 -1.86
N LYS A 129 -5.00 -17.69 -1.37
CA LYS A 129 -5.56 -16.92 -0.27
C LYS A 129 -5.63 -15.45 -0.68
N ARG A 130 -6.83 -14.87 -0.61
CA ARG A 130 -7.00 -13.42 -0.79
C ARG A 130 -6.37 -12.70 0.41
N GLY A 131 -5.57 -11.67 0.13
CA GLY A 131 -5.03 -10.80 1.17
C GLY A 131 -6.13 -10.09 1.95
N VAL A 132 -5.92 -9.91 3.24
CA VAL A 132 -6.87 -9.27 4.16
C VAL A 132 -6.70 -7.75 4.16
N LEU A 133 -5.47 -7.26 3.99
CA LEU A 133 -5.19 -5.85 3.76
C LEU A 133 -5.47 -5.49 2.30
N GLU A 134 -6.29 -4.47 2.08
CA GLU A 134 -6.58 -3.86 0.79
C GLU A 134 -5.98 -2.45 0.81
N VAL A 135 -5.30 -2.05 -0.27
CA VAL A 135 -4.59 -0.76 -0.36
C VAL A 135 -4.93 -0.15 -1.71
N THR A 136 -5.27 1.13 -1.72
CA THR A 136 -5.46 1.88 -2.97
C THR A 136 -4.12 2.33 -3.54
N ARG A 137 -4.11 2.82 -4.78
CA ARG A 137 -2.89 3.45 -5.33
C ARG A 137 -2.64 4.77 -4.60
N ALA A 138 -1.38 5.12 -4.36
CA ALA A 138 -1.06 6.48 -3.98
C ALA A 138 -1.21 7.41 -5.18
N VAL A 139 -1.81 8.58 -4.97
CA VAL A 139 -2.00 9.61 -6.00
C VAL A 139 -1.48 10.93 -5.43
N SER A 140 -0.76 11.69 -6.25
CA SER A 140 -0.29 13.02 -5.85
C SER A 140 -1.46 13.93 -5.51
N THR A 141 -1.34 14.78 -4.49
CA THR A 141 -2.39 15.73 -4.12
C THR A 141 -2.55 16.85 -5.12
N ILE A 142 -1.46 17.21 -5.80
CA ILE A 142 -1.44 18.23 -6.85
C ILE A 142 -1.12 17.63 -8.23
N PRO A 143 -1.53 18.29 -9.32
CA PRO A 143 -1.18 17.88 -10.68
C PRO A 143 0.33 17.93 -10.95
N TYR A 144 0.80 17.00 -11.78
CA TYR A 144 2.18 16.93 -12.23
C TYR A 144 2.48 17.99 -13.30
N ALA A 145 3.46 18.84 -13.04
CA ALA A 145 3.83 19.96 -13.90
C ALA A 145 4.85 19.63 -15.01
N GLY A 146 5.37 18.39 -15.08
CA GLY A 146 6.35 18.00 -16.10
C GLY A 146 7.81 18.24 -15.73
N ASP A 147 8.13 18.36 -14.44
CA ASP A 147 9.49 18.67 -14.00
C ASP A 147 10.47 17.53 -14.27
N ILE A 148 11.62 17.87 -14.85
CA ILE A 148 12.70 16.93 -15.17
C ILE A 148 14.00 17.44 -14.56
N THR A 149 14.69 16.57 -13.82
CA THR A 149 16.06 16.78 -13.38
C THR A 149 17.05 16.19 -14.38
N PHE A 150 18.18 16.86 -14.61
CA PHE A 150 19.25 16.36 -15.49
C PHE A 150 20.46 15.94 -14.68
N ASN A 151 20.92 14.70 -14.89
CA ASN A 151 21.97 14.08 -14.11
C ASN A 151 23.20 13.74 -14.97
N ALA A 152 24.38 13.82 -14.34
CA ALA A 152 25.67 13.45 -14.94
C ALA A 152 26.09 12.02 -14.54
N THR A 153 27.00 11.40 -15.30
CA THR A 153 27.68 10.14 -14.88
C THR A 153 29.16 10.41 -14.76
N SER A 154 29.84 9.62 -13.94
CA SER A 154 31.30 9.49 -13.93
C SER A 154 31.75 8.36 -14.88
N GLY A 155 32.92 8.50 -15.54
CA GLY A 155 33.46 7.54 -16.53
C GLY A 155 33.65 8.16 -17.93
N GLN A 156 34.03 7.39 -18.97
CA GLN A 156 34.06 7.91 -20.35
C GLN A 156 32.66 8.01 -20.96
N LYS A 157 31.94 8.95 -20.37
CA LYS A 157 30.69 9.53 -20.81
C LYS A 157 31.03 10.79 -21.60
N GLY A 158 30.46 10.94 -22.80
CA GLY A 158 30.73 12.07 -23.69
C GLY A 158 29.93 13.32 -23.32
N ARG A 159 30.17 14.44 -24.02
CA ARG A 159 29.58 15.79 -23.79
C ARG A 159 28.03 15.85 -23.78
N THR A 160 27.40 14.72 -23.98
CA THR A 160 26.03 14.47 -24.42
C THR A 160 25.29 13.49 -23.54
N SER A 161 25.95 12.77 -22.64
CA SER A 161 25.22 11.75 -21.93
C SER A 161 24.60 12.38 -20.67
N LEU A 162 23.56 13.17 -20.85
CA LEU A 162 22.66 13.55 -19.78
C LEU A 162 21.59 12.46 -19.67
N TYR A 163 21.22 12.08 -18.45
CA TYR A 163 19.99 11.32 -18.24
C TYR A 163 19.04 12.16 -17.41
N GLY A 164 17.78 12.09 -17.79
CA GLY A 164 16.70 12.80 -17.13
C GLY A 164 16.05 11.92 -16.08
N THR A 165 15.48 12.53 -15.06
CA THR A 165 14.52 11.86 -14.18
C THR A 165 13.38 12.82 -13.92
N GLU A 166 12.17 12.40 -14.28
CA GLU A 166 10.95 13.10 -13.89
C GLU A 166 10.86 13.16 -12.36
N VAL A 167 10.53 14.33 -11.83
CA VAL A 167 10.43 14.62 -10.41
C VAL A 167 9.13 15.32 -10.14
N HIS A 168 8.49 15.05 -9.01
CA HIS A 168 7.30 15.78 -8.61
C HIS A 168 7.43 16.22 -7.15
N ALA A 169 7.38 17.53 -6.89
CA ALA A 169 7.30 18.06 -5.55
C ALA A 169 5.85 17.98 -5.06
N THR A 170 5.51 16.97 -4.25
CA THR A 170 4.12 16.67 -3.93
C THR A 170 3.97 15.89 -2.62
N ARG A 171 2.73 15.82 -2.11
CA ARG A 171 2.29 14.79 -1.16
C ARG A 171 1.60 13.66 -1.93
N TYR A 172 1.71 12.44 -1.46
CA TYR A 172 0.85 11.35 -1.91
C TYR A 172 -0.22 11.07 -0.86
N GLN A 173 -1.42 10.77 -1.33
CA GLN A 173 -2.44 10.16 -0.50
C GLN A 173 -2.82 8.78 -0.99
N TYR A 174 -3.08 7.88 -0.06
CA TYR A 174 -3.60 6.54 -0.33
C TYR A 174 -4.45 6.05 0.84
N GLY A 175 -5.38 5.17 0.53
CA GLY A 175 -6.26 4.56 1.51
C GLY A 175 -5.98 3.08 1.68
N PHE A 176 -6.44 2.53 2.80
CA PHE A 176 -6.41 1.11 3.07
C PHE A 176 -7.67 0.64 3.80
N ALA A 177 -7.94 -0.65 3.71
CA ALA A 177 -9.05 -1.32 4.37
C ALA A 177 -8.62 -2.69 4.88
N MET A 178 -9.13 -3.08 6.04
CA MET A 178 -8.88 -4.38 6.63
C MET A 178 -10.06 -4.85 7.47
N THR A 179 -10.38 -6.13 7.40
CA THR A 179 -11.37 -6.78 8.25
C THR A 179 -10.68 -7.85 9.09
N PRO A 180 -10.38 -7.58 10.38
CA PRO A 180 -9.57 -8.47 11.21
C PRO A 180 -10.09 -9.90 11.32
N ASP A 181 -11.42 -10.10 11.25
CA ASP A 181 -12.03 -11.43 11.28
C ASP A 181 -11.58 -12.36 10.13
N ARG A 182 -10.95 -11.82 9.07
CA ARG A 182 -10.41 -12.62 7.96
C ARG A 182 -8.94 -13.02 8.19
N LEU A 183 -8.26 -12.45 9.18
CA LEU A 183 -6.89 -12.84 9.56
C LEU A 183 -6.90 -14.18 10.28
N LYS A 184 -5.83 -14.96 10.13
CA LYS A 184 -5.57 -16.13 10.99
C LYS A 184 -5.23 -15.71 12.40
N ASP A 185 -4.41 -14.66 12.51
CA ASP A 185 -4.08 -14.03 13.78
C ASP A 185 -4.54 -12.58 13.74
N LYS A 186 -5.60 -12.29 14.49
CA LYS A 186 -6.22 -10.96 14.56
C LYS A 186 -5.27 -9.90 15.12
N SER A 187 -4.29 -10.27 15.94
CA SER A 187 -3.32 -9.33 16.53
C SER A 187 -2.41 -8.70 15.47
N ARG A 188 -2.26 -9.33 14.29
CA ARG A 188 -1.47 -8.81 13.16
C ARG A 188 -1.97 -7.47 12.62
N ILE A 189 -3.18 -7.03 12.99
CA ILE A 189 -3.63 -5.66 12.73
C ILE A 189 -2.69 -4.61 13.32
N HIS A 190 -2.10 -4.87 14.49
CA HIS A 190 -1.14 -3.98 15.13
C HIS A 190 0.13 -3.85 14.29
N ALA A 191 0.68 -4.98 13.83
CA ALA A 191 1.84 -5.02 12.95
C ALA A 191 1.61 -4.29 11.61
N VAL A 192 0.38 -4.32 11.10
CA VAL A 192 -0.01 -3.54 9.90
C VAL A 192 0.01 -2.05 10.19
N LEU A 193 -0.60 -1.61 11.29
CA LEU A 193 -0.62 -0.20 11.68
C LEU A 193 0.79 0.34 11.92
N ASP A 194 1.62 -0.41 12.64
CA ASP A 194 3.01 -0.05 12.93
C ASP A 194 3.82 0.08 11.63
N GLY A 195 3.68 -0.89 10.72
CA GLY A 195 4.36 -0.83 9.43
C GLY A 195 3.87 0.29 8.51
N LEU A 196 2.58 0.62 8.52
CA LEU A 196 2.02 1.70 7.67
C LEU A 196 2.49 3.09 8.10
N ILE A 197 2.74 3.32 9.40
CA ILE A 197 3.24 4.61 9.89
C ILE A 197 4.76 4.76 9.87
N ASP A 198 5.48 3.66 9.72
CA ASP A 198 6.95 3.61 9.66
C ASP A 198 7.45 3.10 8.29
N LEU A 199 6.68 3.31 7.21
CA LEU A 199 7.13 3.00 5.85
C LEU A 199 8.31 3.89 5.45
N GLY A 200 9.48 3.27 5.25
CA GLY A 200 10.64 3.94 4.68
C GLY A 200 10.60 3.94 3.14
N GLY A 201 11.26 2.95 2.53
CA GLY A 201 11.40 2.85 1.08
C GLY A 201 10.16 2.29 0.37
N VAL A 202 9.28 3.16 -0.13
CA VAL A 202 8.17 2.76 -1.02
C VAL A 202 8.51 3.05 -2.49
N ALA A 203 8.51 1.98 -3.28
CA ALA A 203 9.04 1.93 -4.65
C ALA A 203 10.57 2.07 -4.69
N GLY A 204 11.14 2.72 -5.71
CA GLY A 204 12.59 2.79 -5.93
C GLY A 204 13.19 4.17 -5.68
N ASN A 205 14.48 4.32 -6.00
CA ASN A 205 15.18 5.62 -6.10
C ASN A 205 15.42 6.40 -4.79
N HIS A 206 15.18 5.79 -3.62
CA HIS A 206 15.35 6.44 -2.32
C HIS A 206 16.77 6.93 -2.04
N SER A 207 17.81 6.27 -2.57
CA SER A 207 19.20 6.73 -2.43
C SER A 207 19.49 8.07 -3.12
N ARG A 208 18.60 8.51 -4.03
CA ARG A 208 18.73 9.78 -4.74
C ARG A 208 17.73 10.84 -4.28
N PHE A 209 16.49 10.44 -3.99
CA PHE A 209 15.40 11.38 -3.69
C PHE A 209 14.91 11.34 -2.25
N LEU A 210 15.18 10.25 -1.52
CA LEU A 210 14.80 10.04 -0.12
C LEU A 210 13.42 10.65 0.23
N TYR A 211 12.42 10.33 -0.58
CA TYR A 211 11.07 10.80 -0.32
C TYR A 211 10.49 10.05 0.87
N ASP A 212 9.98 10.79 1.85
CA ASP A 212 9.43 10.26 3.08
C ASP A 212 7.99 9.79 2.89
N PHE A 213 7.80 8.47 2.92
CA PHE A 213 6.48 7.84 2.81
C PHE A 213 5.77 7.70 4.17
N ALA A 214 6.42 8.10 5.26
CA ALA A 214 5.76 8.22 6.54
C ALA A 214 4.64 9.28 6.48
N PRO A 215 3.55 9.07 7.24
CA PRO A 215 2.41 9.98 7.28
C PRO A 215 2.79 11.35 7.88
N ASP A 216 2.43 12.42 7.15
CA ASP A 216 2.30 13.79 7.66
C ASP A 216 0.91 14.00 8.26
N SER A 217 -0.11 13.33 7.70
CA SER A 217 -1.46 13.26 8.27
C SER A 217 -2.08 11.89 8.07
N ILE A 218 -2.95 11.50 9.00
CA ILE A 218 -3.70 10.24 8.92
C ILE A 218 -5.12 10.41 9.43
N VAL A 219 -6.05 9.75 8.76
CA VAL A 219 -7.42 9.52 9.23
C VAL A 219 -7.62 8.02 9.29
N LEU A 220 -7.92 7.49 10.47
CA LEU A 220 -8.29 6.10 10.69
C LEU A 220 -9.76 6.05 11.09
N ARG A 221 -10.45 5.00 10.67
CA ARG A 221 -11.83 4.72 11.08
C ARG A 221 -11.97 3.29 11.55
N TRP A 222 -12.51 3.11 12.75
CA TRP A 222 -12.81 1.81 13.34
C TRP A 222 -14.31 1.67 13.57
N THR A 223 -14.94 0.78 12.81
CA THR A 223 -16.40 0.77 12.65
C THR A 223 -16.96 -0.64 12.41
N ASN A 224 -18.26 -0.83 12.60
CA ASN A 224 -19.00 -2.00 12.12
C ASN A 224 -19.63 -1.78 10.73
N ASP A 225 -19.50 -0.59 10.15
CA ASP A 225 -19.92 -0.33 8.77
C ASP A 225 -18.93 -0.95 7.78
N PHE A 226 -19.46 -1.65 6.79
CA PHE A 226 -18.65 -2.28 5.75
C PHE A 226 -18.02 -1.28 4.77
N SER A 227 -18.52 -0.04 4.72
CA SER A 227 -18.09 0.98 3.76
C SER A 227 -17.05 1.92 4.37
N PRO A 228 -15.87 2.12 3.73
CA PRO A 228 -14.84 3.01 4.25
C PRO A 228 -15.29 4.47 4.42
N ARG A 229 -15.96 5.00 3.39
CA ARG A 229 -16.42 6.39 3.26
C ARG A 229 -15.37 7.51 3.42
N LEU A 230 -14.08 7.20 3.53
CA LEU A 230 -13.02 8.20 3.76
C LEU A 230 -11.82 8.12 2.79
N LEU A 231 -11.82 7.19 1.84
CA LEU A 231 -10.68 7.01 0.93
C LEU A 231 -10.51 8.25 0.05
N TYR A 232 -9.25 8.69 -0.10
CA TYR A 232 -8.88 9.91 -0.81
C TYR A 232 -9.57 11.18 -0.28
N CYS A 233 -9.73 11.29 1.05
CA CYS A 233 -10.40 12.43 1.66
C CYS A 233 -9.56 13.71 1.68
N PHE A 234 -8.24 13.63 1.51
CA PHE A 234 -7.39 14.80 1.58
C PHE A 234 -7.45 15.60 0.28
N THR A 235 -7.42 16.92 0.41
CA THR A 235 -7.24 17.86 -0.69
C THR A 235 -6.10 18.80 -0.34
N GLU A 236 -5.45 19.35 -1.36
CA GLU A 236 -4.40 20.35 -1.18
C GLU A 236 -4.65 21.51 -2.15
N ASP A 237 -4.62 22.73 -1.64
CA ASP A 237 -4.72 23.96 -2.42
C ASP A 237 -3.68 24.96 -1.91
N GLU A 238 -2.88 25.53 -2.81
CA GLU A 238 -1.77 26.45 -2.48
C GLU A 238 -0.84 25.97 -1.34
N GLY A 239 -0.69 24.66 -1.17
CA GLY A 239 0.13 24.02 -0.13
C GLY A 239 -0.59 23.77 1.20
N GLU A 240 -1.81 24.28 1.35
CA GLU A 240 -2.68 24.05 2.51
C GLU A 240 -3.47 22.75 2.33
N ILE A 241 -3.43 21.90 3.36
CA ILE A 241 -4.13 20.61 3.35
C ILE A 241 -5.53 20.75 3.93
N SER A 242 -6.46 19.91 3.47
CA SER A 242 -7.84 19.92 3.95
C SER A 242 -8.50 18.55 3.75
N ALA A 243 -9.72 18.38 4.28
CA ALA A 243 -10.55 17.18 4.09
C ALA A 243 -12.06 17.48 4.04
N PRO A 244 -12.53 18.33 3.10
CA PRO A 244 -13.91 18.85 3.08
C PRO A 244 -14.96 17.74 2.94
N ASP A 245 -14.70 16.72 2.13
CA ASP A 245 -15.66 15.63 1.93
C ASP A 245 -15.78 14.72 3.17
N LEU A 246 -14.73 14.59 3.98
CA LEU A 246 -14.79 13.89 5.26
C LEU A 246 -15.69 14.63 6.24
N LEU A 247 -15.47 15.94 6.41
CA LEU A 247 -16.29 16.77 7.27
C LEU A 247 -17.77 16.74 6.85
N ARG A 248 -18.04 16.90 5.54
CA ARG A 248 -19.39 16.82 4.99
C ARG A 248 -20.09 15.50 5.36
N ARG A 249 -19.38 14.37 5.34
CA ARG A 249 -19.94 13.05 5.70
C ARG A 249 -20.19 12.90 7.19
N VAL A 250 -19.33 13.48 8.03
CA VAL A 250 -19.55 13.54 9.48
C VAL A 250 -20.76 14.42 9.80
N GLU A 251 -20.88 15.58 9.16
CA GLU A 251 -22.05 16.48 9.34
C GLU A 251 -23.36 15.86 8.85
N ALA A 252 -23.30 14.99 7.85
CA ALA A 252 -24.44 14.26 7.31
C ALA A 252 -24.75 12.96 8.08
N GLU A 253 -24.01 12.64 9.14
CA GLU A 253 -24.16 11.39 9.92
C GLU A 253 -23.90 10.11 9.11
N ASP A 254 -23.24 10.22 7.94
CA ASP A 254 -22.77 9.07 7.14
C ASP A 254 -21.55 8.38 7.78
N ILE A 255 -20.84 9.13 8.62
CA ILE A 255 -19.70 8.69 9.42
C ILE A 255 -19.92 9.24 10.84
N ASP A 256 -19.92 8.34 11.82
CA ASP A 256 -19.90 8.73 13.23
C ASP A 256 -18.49 9.23 13.58
N SER A 257 -18.41 10.43 14.18
CA SER A 257 -17.15 11.06 14.56
C SER A 257 -16.37 10.23 15.59
N ASP A 258 -17.05 9.53 16.49
CA ASP A 258 -16.42 8.73 17.54
C ASP A 258 -15.68 7.50 16.96
N GLU A 259 -15.98 7.14 15.70
CA GLU A 259 -15.27 6.10 14.95
C GLU A 259 -13.95 6.59 14.35
N LEU A 260 -13.64 7.89 14.41
CA LEU A 260 -12.48 8.50 13.74
C LEU A 260 -11.32 8.74 14.70
N TRP A 261 -10.12 8.39 14.24
CA TRP A 261 -8.84 8.80 14.82
C TRP A 261 -8.09 9.65 13.79
N ILE A 262 -7.80 10.89 14.13
CA ILE A 262 -7.21 11.87 13.22
C ILE A 262 -5.92 12.40 13.82
N ALA A 263 -4.85 12.44 13.03
CA ALA A 263 -3.58 12.94 13.50
C ALA A 263 -2.73 13.61 12.43
N GLY A 264 -1.76 14.41 12.89
CA GLY A 264 -0.78 15.10 12.07
C GLY A 264 -1.24 16.49 11.63
N ALA A 265 -0.63 17.01 10.55
CA ALA A 265 -0.80 18.38 10.08
C ALA A 265 -2.26 18.79 9.81
N ILE A 266 -3.16 17.85 9.49
CA ILE A 266 -4.59 18.14 9.26
C ILE A 266 -5.27 18.80 10.48
N LEU A 267 -4.72 18.59 11.69
CA LEU A 267 -5.24 19.20 12.91
C LEU A 267 -4.94 20.69 13.02
N ASP A 268 -3.95 21.20 12.29
CA ASP A 268 -3.62 22.63 12.25
C ASP A 268 -4.51 23.41 11.25
N THR A 269 -5.61 22.80 10.79
CA THR A 269 -6.54 23.34 9.80
C THR A 269 -7.93 23.56 10.40
N GLU A 270 -8.73 24.44 9.80
CA GLU A 270 -10.14 24.67 10.20
C GLU A 270 -10.96 23.37 10.18
N ILE A 271 -10.65 22.44 9.27
CA ILE A 271 -11.34 21.15 9.21
C ILE A 271 -10.96 20.25 10.38
N GLY A 272 -9.70 20.26 10.80
CA GLY A 272 -9.23 19.57 12.00
C GLY A 272 -10.00 20.03 13.24
N GLU A 273 -10.10 21.34 13.45
CA GLU A 273 -10.85 21.94 14.57
C GLU A 273 -12.33 21.54 14.54
N LYS A 274 -12.96 21.56 13.36
CA LYS A 274 -14.37 21.17 13.21
C LYS A 274 -14.60 19.69 13.50
N LEU A 275 -13.70 18.81 13.07
CA LEU A 275 -13.80 17.37 13.33
C LEU A 275 -13.59 17.06 14.82
N GLU A 276 -12.65 17.75 15.49
CA GLU A 276 -12.47 17.68 16.94
C GLU A 276 -13.76 18.12 17.66
N ALA A 277 -14.33 19.27 17.27
CA ALA A 277 -15.58 19.77 17.86
C ALA A 277 -16.78 18.84 17.66
N LYS A 278 -16.74 17.94 16.67
CA LYS A 278 -17.75 16.91 16.43
C LYS A 278 -17.56 15.66 17.28
N GLY A 279 -16.39 15.47 17.92
CA GLY A 279 -16.11 14.32 18.77
C GLY A 279 -15.06 13.35 18.23
N ALA A 280 -14.40 13.68 17.11
CA ALA A 280 -13.33 12.82 16.59
C ALA A 280 -12.16 12.70 17.58
N ASN A 281 -11.54 11.52 17.65
CA ASN A 281 -10.36 11.29 18.48
C ASN A 281 -9.14 11.93 17.81
N VAL A 282 -8.67 13.08 18.30
CA VAL A 282 -7.57 13.83 17.67
C VAL A 282 -6.25 13.74 18.43
N PHE A 283 -5.15 13.66 17.69
CA PHE A 283 -3.79 13.56 18.25
C PHE A 283 -2.78 14.33 17.41
N LYS A 284 -1.96 15.18 18.04
CA LYS A 284 -0.90 15.89 17.29
C LYS A 284 0.11 14.94 16.63
N GLY A 285 0.46 13.85 17.31
CA GLY A 285 1.44 12.89 16.82
C GLY A 285 0.78 11.66 16.20
N ILE A 286 1.27 11.24 15.03
CA ILE A 286 0.77 10.04 14.34
C ILE A 286 0.88 8.79 15.22
N LYS A 287 2.06 8.57 15.84
CA LYS A 287 2.28 7.40 16.70
C LYS A 287 1.30 7.36 17.88
N SER A 288 0.95 8.51 18.44
CA SER A 288 0.00 8.60 19.55
C SER A 288 -1.41 8.18 19.14
N ALA A 289 -1.89 8.60 17.96
CA ALA A 289 -3.17 8.14 17.43
C ALA A 289 -3.18 6.63 17.17
N VAL A 290 -2.10 6.10 16.60
CA VAL A 290 -1.99 4.67 16.33
C VAL A 290 -1.96 3.84 17.61
N GLU A 291 -1.22 4.26 18.63
CA GLU A 291 -1.23 3.56 19.92
C GLU A 291 -2.61 3.60 20.59
N ASP A 292 -3.35 4.71 20.45
CA ASP A 292 -4.68 4.81 21.01
C ASP A 292 -5.70 3.89 20.32
N ILE A 293 -5.75 3.92 18.98
CA ILE A 293 -6.65 3.04 18.23
C ILE A 293 -6.25 1.56 18.40
N LYS A 294 -4.95 1.23 18.53
CA LYS A 294 -4.50 -0.14 18.85
C LYS A 294 -5.11 -0.64 20.15
N ARG A 295 -5.16 0.19 21.20
CA ARG A 295 -5.84 -0.15 22.47
C ARG A 295 -7.34 -0.34 22.30
N LYS A 296 -7.99 0.50 21.49
CA LYS A 296 -9.42 0.35 21.17
C LYS A 296 -9.71 -0.97 20.45
N ILE A 297 -8.93 -1.26 19.40
CA ILE A 297 -9.01 -2.52 18.65
C ILE A 297 -8.77 -3.71 19.57
N GLN A 298 -7.77 -3.63 20.45
CA GLN A 298 -7.44 -4.69 21.40
C GLN A 298 -8.63 -5.04 22.29
N ARG A 299 -9.30 -4.03 22.85
CA ARG A 299 -10.49 -4.20 23.68
C ARG A 299 -11.66 -4.79 22.89
N ASP A 300 -11.87 -4.34 21.66
CA ASP A 300 -13.03 -4.74 20.86
C ASP A 300 -12.89 -6.12 20.21
N LEU A 301 -11.66 -6.56 19.97
CA LEU A 301 -11.34 -7.87 19.40
C LEU A 301 -10.93 -8.93 20.44
N GLU A 302 -10.66 -8.52 21.69
CA GLU A 302 -10.14 -9.36 22.77
C GLU A 302 -8.79 -10.03 22.41
N VAL A 303 -7.87 -9.25 21.82
CA VAL A 303 -6.55 -9.72 21.34
C VAL A 303 -5.37 -9.12 22.07
#